data_AF-A0A916HU58-F1
#
_entry.id   AF-A0A916HU58-F1
#
_cell.length_a   1.000
_cell.length_b   1.000
_cell.length_c   1.000
_cell.angle_alpha   90.00
_cell.angle_beta   90.00
_cell.angle_gamma   90.00
#
_symmetry.space_group_name_H-M   'P 1'
#
loop_
_entity.id
_entity.type
_entity.pdbx_description
1 polymer ?
#
loop_
_entity_poly.entity_id
_entity_poly.type
_entity_poly.pdbx_seq_one_letter_code
_entity_poly.pdbx_strand_id
1 'polypeptide(L)'
;MDAEVAQIARLVDAFHAAARPVVFTINAYASPAEASVFRHKLPALDSLQWGGPWAELDPRLRPGEGDITLRKTVPSAFWNTGLRSMLRRWRVDSAVVCGFTTSGCVRASAVDALQNNLPVWVVGEACGDRDVEAHRYNLRDLALKTGEVVDTAAVIAALAHTRAKRRKLEKQ
;
A
#
# COMPACT_ATOMS: atom_id res chain seq x y z
N MET A 1 -0.40 -5.09 15.43
CA MET A 1 -0.02 -3.96 14.57
C MET A 1 1.49 -3.77 14.53
N ASP A 2 2.26 -3.98 15.60
CA ASP A 2 3.73 -3.86 15.56
C ASP A 2 4.40 -4.87 14.63
N ALA A 3 3.92 -6.12 14.59
CA ALA A 3 4.45 -7.15 13.71
C ALA A 3 4.27 -6.76 12.24
N GLU A 4 3.09 -6.28 11.88
CA GLU A 4 2.75 -5.85 10.53
C GLU A 4 3.58 -4.63 10.11
N VAL A 5 3.74 -3.61 10.98
CA VAL A 5 4.59 -2.45 10.70
C VAL A 5 6.06 -2.86 10.52
N ALA A 6 6.56 -3.83 11.29
CA ALA A 6 7.91 -4.36 11.10
C ALA A 6 8.08 -5.03 9.73
N GLN A 7 7.07 -5.75 9.23
CA GLN A 7 7.11 -6.32 7.87
C GLN A 7 7.03 -5.23 6.80
N ILE A 8 6.21 -4.20 6.98
CA ILE A 8 6.15 -3.06 6.06
C ILE A 8 7.53 -2.37 5.98
N ALA A 9 8.20 -2.12 7.11
CA ALA A 9 9.54 -1.53 7.12
C ALA A 9 10.55 -2.38 6.33
N ARG A 10 10.52 -3.71 6.49
CA ARG A 10 11.37 -4.63 5.70
C ARG A 10 11.09 -4.56 4.20
N LEU A 11 9.82 -4.41 3.80
CA LEU A 11 9.45 -4.20 2.40
C LEU A 11 9.99 -2.87 1.87
N VAL A 12 9.83 -1.79 2.63
CA VAL A 12 10.35 -0.46 2.26
C VAL A 12 11.86 -0.54 2.03
N ASP A 13 12.62 -1.08 2.97
CA ASP A 13 14.08 -1.27 2.86
C ASP A 13 14.46 -2.08 1.61
N ALA A 14 13.72 -3.14 1.31
CA ALA A 14 13.97 -4.00 0.15
C ALA A 14 13.66 -3.29 -1.18
N PHE A 15 12.59 -2.50 -1.24
CA PHE A 15 12.24 -1.68 -2.40
C PHE A 15 13.30 -0.60 -2.65
N HIS A 16 13.74 0.09 -1.59
CA HIS A 16 14.81 1.08 -1.66
C HIS A 16 16.12 0.45 -2.15
N ALA A 17 16.52 -0.70 -1.59
CA ALA A 17 17.73 -1.42 -2.01
C ALA A 17 17.67 -1.90 -3.47
N ALA A 18 16.47 -2.09 -4.01
CA ALA A 18 16.21 -2.46 -5.40
C ALA A 18 15.96 -1.25 -6.32
N ALA A 19 16.07 -0.02 -5.82
CA ALA A 19 15.76 1.23 -6.52
C ALA A 19 14.36 1.20 -7.17
N ARG A 20 13.37 0.71 -6.41
CA ARG A 20 11.96 0.64 -6.83
C ARG A 20 11.15 1.71 -6.10
N PRO A 21 10.15 2.32 -6.76
CA PRO A 21 9.35 3.37 -6.16
C PRO A 21 8.53 2.81 -4.99
N VAL A 22 8.47 3.58 -3.89
CA VAL A 22 7.58 3.34 -2.76
C VAL A 22 6.60 4.52 -2.66
N VAL A 23 5.33 4.20 -2.48
CA VAL A 23 4.27 5.19 -2.24
C VAL A 23 3.58 4.88 -0.94
N PHE A 24 3.63 5.82 0.00
CA PHE A 24 2.84 5.80 1.21
C PHE A 24 1.51 6.52 0.99
N THR A 25 0.51 6.15 1.78
CA THR A 25 -0.75 6.90 1.82
C THR A 25 -1.15 7.22 3.23
N ILE A 26 -1.69 8.42 3.42
CA ILE A 26 -2.27 8.87 4.68
C ILE A 26 -3.72 9.24 4.41
N ASN A 27 -4.63 8.64 5.16
CA ASN A 27 -6.03 9.01 5.10
C ASN A 27 -6.25 10.21 6.03
N ALA A 28 -6.59 11.39 5.49
CA ALA A 28 -6.70 12.60 6.31
C ALA A 28 -7.64 13.66 5.71
N TYR A 29 -8.28 14.43 6.58
CA TYR A 29 -9.40 15.32 6.27
C TYR A 29 -9.09 16.77 6.66
N ALA A 30 -9.22 17.68 5.70
CA ALA A 30 -9.01 19.11 5.86
C ALA A 30 -10.32 19.87 6.15
N SER A 31 -11.49 19.26 5.89
CA SER A 31 -12.77 19.88 6.24
C SER A 31 -13.87 18.85 6.54
N PRO A 32 -14.94 19.26 7.26
CA PRO A 32 -16.11 18.43 7.52
C PRO A 32 -16.88 17.98 6.27
N ALA A 33 -16.66 18.62 5.11
CA ALA A 33 -17.33 18.24 3.87
C ALA A 33 -16.69 17.02 3.19
N GLU A 34 -15.41 16.74 3.46
CA GLU A 34 -14.69 15.66 2.77
C GLU A 34 -15.13 14.29 3.27
N ALA A 35 -15.42 13.40 2.32
CA ALA A 35 -15.85 12.02 2.54
C ALA A 35 -16.96 11.88 3.60
N SER A 36 -17.91 12.82 3.64
CA SER A 36 -18.96 12.91 4.66
C SER A 36 -19.72 11.59 4.84
N VAL A 37 -20.04 10.89 3.74
CA VAL A 37 -20.71 9.57 3.79
C VAL A 37 -19.83 8.51 4.46
N PHE A 38 -18.54 8.46 4.11
CA PHE A 38 -17.62 7.48 4.68
C PHE A 38 -17.39 7.74 6.18
N ARG A 39 -17.21 9.01 6.56
CA ARG A 39 -17.03 9.41 7.96
C ARG A 39 -18.30 9.29 8.78
N HIS A 40 -19.48 9.49 8.18
CA HIS A 40 -20.75 9.17 8.84
C HIS A 40 -20.86 7.67 9.18
N LYS A 41 -20.41 6.79 8.27
CA LYS A 41 -20.40 5.34 8.52
C LYS A 41 -19.32 4.92 9.53
N LEU A 42 -18.20 5.63 9.58
CA LEU A 42 -17.08 5.36 10.49
C LEU A 42 -16.59 6.67 11.16
N PRO A 43 -17.28 7.16 12.20
CA PRO A 43 -16.98 8.46 12.83
C PRO A 43 -15.57 8.58 13.42
N ALA A 44 -14.93 7.45 13.74
CA ALA A 44 -13.53 7.44 14.19
C ALA A 44 -12.57 8.12 13.20
N LEU A 45 -12.93 8.19 11.91
CA LEU A 45 -12.16 8.88 10.88
C LEU A 45 -12.07 10.41 11.10
N ASP A 46 -12.96 11.00 11.91
CA ASP A 46 -12.93 12.44 12.23
C ASP A 46 -11.68 12.85 13.02
N SER A 47 -11.01 11.88 13.66
CA SER A 47 -9.71 12.09 14.33
C SER A 47 -8.54 12.27 13.35
N LEU A 48 -8.69 11.85 12.09
CA LEU A 48 -7.64 11.91 11.07
C LEU A 48 -7.61 13.28 10.40
N GLN A 49 -7.41 14.33 11.20
CA GLN A 49 -7.33 15.70 10.70
C GLN A 49 -6.04 15.93 9.93
N TRP A 50 -6.12 16.66 8.81
CA TRP A 50 -4.94 17.01 8.02
C TRP A 50 -3.98 17.89 8.84
N GLY A 51 -2.72 17.48 8.95
CA GLY A 51 -1.72 18.11 9.81
C GLY A 51 -1.87 17.79 11.30
N GLY A 52 -2.81 16.91 11.68
CA GLY A 52 -2.96 16.40 13.03
C GLY A 52 -2.02 15.22 13.32
N PRO A 53 -1.82 14.87 14.60
CA PRO A 53 -0.86 13.85 15.03
C PRO A 53 -1.21 12.42 14.54
N TRP A 54 -2.46 12.19 14.14
CA TRP A 54 -2.93 10.90 13.61
C TRP A 54 -2.85 10.82 12.07
N ALA A 55 -2.37 11.87 11.42
CA ALA A 55 -2.18 11.97 9.97
C ALA A 55 -0.69 11.98 9.60
N GLU A 56 0.13 11.27 10.36
CA GLU A 56 1.56 11.09 10.12
C GLU A 56 1.88 9.62 9.86
N LEU A 57 2.98 9.35 9.15
CA LEU A 57 3.49 7.99 8.99
C LEU A 57 4.17 7.53 10.26
N ASP A 58 4.08 6.22 10.53
CA ASP A 58 4.83 5.61 11.61
C ASP A 58 6.34 5.81 11.35
N PRO A 59 7.11 6.37 12.30
CA PRO A 59 8.52 6.69 12.11
C PRO A 59 9.39 5.46 11.81
N ARG A 60 8.92 4.25 12.15
CA ARG A 60 9.60 2.99 11.82
C ARG A 60 9.66 2.72 10.32
N LEU A 61 8.79 3.33 9.52
CA LEU A 61 8.75 3.15 8.07
C LEU A 61 9.87 3.90 7.33
N ARG A 62 10.48 4.90 7.97
CA ARG A 62 11.66 5.65 7.47
C ARG A 62 11.56 6.03 5.97
N PRO A 63 10.58 6.85 5.56
CA PRO A 63 10.47 7.29 4.17
C PRO A 63 11.78 7.91 3.66
N GLY A 64 12.22 7.49 2.48
CA GLY A 64 13.40 8.01 1.79
C GLY A 64 13.10 9.23 0.93
N GLU A 65 14.15 9.90 0.43
CA GLU A 65 14.04 11.12 -0.38
C GLU A 65 13.24 10.93 -1.69
N GLY A 66 13.23 9.72 -2.23
CA GLY A 66 12.48 9.37 -3.45
C GLY A 66 11.05 8.89 -3.22
N ASP A 67 10.62 8.75 -1.97
CA ASP A 67 9.29 8.22 -1.65
C ASP A 67 8.22 9.30 -1.75
N ILE A 68 7.02 8.89 -2.14
CA ILE A 68 5.87 9.79 -2.18
C ILE A 68 4.90 9.44 -1.08
N THR A 69 4.47 10.45 -0.33
CA THR A 69 3.36 10.31 0.62
C THR A 69 2.12 11.00 0.06
N LEU A 70 1.09 10.21 -0.27
CA LEU A 70 -0.17 10.71 -0.80
C LEU A 70 -1.22 10.87 0.28
N ARG A 71 -1.83 12.04 0.35
CA ARG A 71 -3.07 12.23 1.09
C ARG A 71 -4.23 11.62 0.32
N LYS A 72 -5.08 10.83 0.99
CA LYS A 72 -6.36 10.35 0.47
C LYS A 72 -7.49 10.59 1.48
N THR A 73 -8.72 10.58 1.01
CA THR A 73 -9.92 10.81 1.84
C THR A 73 -10.88 9.61 1.86
N VAL A 74 -10.63 8.63 0.98
CA VAL A 74 -11.45 7.43 0.82
C VAL A 74 -10.55 6.17 0.85
N PRO A 75 -11.13 4.95 0.89
CA PRO A 75 -10.34 3.73 1.06
C PRO A 75 -9.23 3.53 0.03
N SER A 76 -9.54 3.59 -1.27
CA SER A 76 -8.55 3.33 -2.32
C SER A 76 -7.52 4.45 -2.45
N ALA A 77 -6.25 4.06 -2.56
CA ALA A 77 -5.14 4.93 -2.88
C ALA A 77 -5.19 5.54 -4.28
N PHE A 78 -6.00 4.99 -5.20
CA PHE A 78 -6.10 5.45 -6.58
C PHE A 78 -7.13 6.57 -6.77
N TRP A 79 -8.11 6.67 -5.87
CA TRP A 79 -9.22 7.60 -6.01
C TRP A 79 -8.79 9.05 -5.77
N ASN A 80 -8.73 9.83 -6.85
CA ASN A 80 -8.45 11.26 -6.82
C ASN A 80 -7.12 11.67 -6.14
N THR A 81 -6.08 10.83 -6.24
CA THR A 81 -4.74 11.08 -5.65
C THR A 81 -3.64 11.33 -6.69
N GLY A 82 -3.92 11.08 -7.97
CA GLY A 82 -2.91 11.09 -9.04
C GLY A 82 -2.02 9.85 -9.11
N LEU A 83 -2.17 8.87 -8.19
CA LEU A 83 -1.33 7.67 -8.12
C LEU A 83 -1.23 6.94 -9.48
N ARG A 84 -2.36 6.74 -10.16
CA ARG A 84 -2.40 6.12 -11.50
C ARG A 84 -1.44 6.81 -12.49
N SER A 85 -1.46 8.14 -12.53
CA SER A 85 -0.61 8.91 -13.45
C SER A 85 0.86 8.76 -13.09
N MET A 86 1.19 8.73 -11.79
CA MET A 86 2.57 8.53 -11.31
C MET A 86 3.09 7.15 -11.71
N LEU A 87 2.33 6.08 -11.43
CA LEU A 87 2.71 4.71 -11.76
C LEU A 87 2.96 4.53 -13.27
N ARG A 88 2.10 5.12 -14.13
CA ARG A 88 2.31 5.12 -15.59
C ARG A 88 3.58 5.88 -16.00
N ARG A 89 3.83 7.06 -15.41
CA ARG A 89 5.04 7.85 -15.70
C ARG A 89 6.31 7.08 -15.31
N TRP A 90 6.27 6.36 -14.20
CA TRP A 90 7.37 5.50 -13.73
C TRP A 90 7.47 4.16 -14.45
N ARG A 91 6.56 3.87 -15.38
CA ARG A 91 6.47 2.59 -16.11
C ARG A 91 6.43 1.40 -15.16
N VAL A 92 5.68 1.55 -14.07
CA VAL A 92 5.38 0.46 -13.14
C VAL A 92 4.52 -0.58 -13.87
N ASP A 93 4.90 -1.84 -13.73
CA ASP A 93 4.29 -2.99 -14.39
C ASP A 93 3.57 -3.95 -13.43
N SER A 94 3.70 -3.73 -12.12
CA SER A 94 3.15 -4.57 -11.06
C SER A 94 3.06 -3.78 -9.75
N ALA A 95 2.17 -4.17 -8.84
CA ALA A 95 1.97 -3.50 -7.56
C ALA A 95 2.11 -4.47 -6.39
N VAL A 96 2.85 -4.07 -5.36
CA VAL A 96 2.84 -4.71 -4.04
C VAL A 96 2.03 -3.83 -3.10
N VAL A 97 1.01 -4.40 -2.46
CA VAL A 97 0.07 -3.69 -1.58
C VAL A 97 0.16 -4.26 -0.17
N CYS A 98 0.32 -3.37 0.82
CA CYS A 98 0.32 -3.70 2.24
C CYS A 98 -0.25 -2.54 3.07
N GLY A 99 -0.40 -2.72 4.39
CA GLY A 99 -0.89 -1.69 5.31
C GLY A 99 -2.26 -2.01 5.93
N PHE A 100 -3.05 -0.97 6.21
CA PHE A 100 -4.25 -1.09 7.04
C PHE A 100 -5.46 -0.30 6.48
N THR A 101 -6.69 -0.77 6.65
CA THR A 101 -7.06 -2.14 7.08
C THR A 101 -7.16 -3.09 5.89
N THR A 102 -6.95 -4.38 6.12
CA THR A 102 -7.07 -5.44 5.11
C THR A 102 -8.44 -5.42 4.42
N SER A 103 -9.52 -5.36 5.21
CA SER A 103 -10.90 -5.36 4.69
C SER A 103 -11.36 -4.03 4.09
N GLY A 104 -10.59 -2.96 4.27
CA GLY A 104 -10.93 -1.62 3.82
C GLY A 104 -9.97 -1.11 2.76
N CYS A 105 -8.99 -0.30 3.19
CA CYS A 105 -8.11 0.45 2.29
C CYS A 105 -7.20 -0.45 1.46
N VAL A 106 -6.70 -1.57 2.03
CA VAL A 106 -5.87 -2.54 1.31
C VAL A 106 -6.68 -3.19 0.20
N ARG A 107 -7.86 -3.78 0.52
CA ARG A 107 -8.73 -4.39 -0.49
C ARG A 107 -9.10 -3.41 -1.59
N ALA A 108 -9.55 -2.21 -1.22
CA ALA A 108 -9.96 -1.20 -2.19
C ALA A 108 -8.81 -0.82 -3.14
N SER A 109 -7.61 -0.61 -2.60
CA SER A 109 -6.43 -0.25 -3.41
C SER A 109 -5.95 -1.41 -4.28
N ALA A 110 -6.01 -2.65 -3.79
CA ALA A 110 -5.65 -3.84 -4.57
C ALA A 110 -6.62 -4.05 -5.75
N VAL A 111 -7.93 -3.90 -5.53
CA VAL A 111 -8.94 -3.98 -6.60
C VAL A 111 -8.72 -2.87 -7.63
N ASP A 112 -8.47 -1.64 -7.21
CA ASP A 112 -8.20 -0.55 -8.15
C ASP A 112 -6.87 -0.75 -8.90
N ALA A 113 -5.85 -1.35 -8.27
CA ALA A 113 -4.61 -1.70 -8.96
C ALA A 113 -4.87 -2.72 -10.08
N LEU A 114 -5.65 -3.77 -9.80
CA LEU A 114 -6.11 -4.73 -10.82
C LEU A 114 -6.88 -4.02 -11.95
N GLN A 115 -7.82 -3.13 -11.61
CA GLN A 115 -8.61 -2.37 -12.60
C GLN A 115 -7.74 -1.44 -13.46
N ASN A 116 -6.58 -1.03 -12.94
CA ASN A 116 -5.56 -0.30 -13.69
C ASN A 116 -4.59 -1.21 -14.46
N ASN A 117 -4.95 -2.49 -14.60
CA ASN A 117 -4.21 -3.52 -15.33
C ASN A 117 -2.80 -3.77 -14.77
N LEU A 118 -2.66 -3.69 -13.45
CA LEU A 118 -1.44 -4.08 -12.73
C LEU A 118 -1.65 -5.45 -12.09
N PRO A 119 -0.78 -6.44 -12.34
CA PRO A 119 -0.66 -7.61 -11.46
C PRO A 119 -0.41 -7.17 -10.03
N VAL A 120 -1.13 -7.75 -9.07
CA VAL A 120 -1.12 -7.33 -7.67
C VAL A 120 -0.62 -8.45 -6.78
N TRP A 121 0.35 -8.13 -5.91
CA TRP A 121 0.71 -8.94 -4.76
C TRP A 121 0.30 -8.22 -3.48
N VAL A 122 -0.51 -8.89 -2.66
CA VAL A 122 -0.91 -8.40 -1.34
C VAL A 122 -0.06 -9.13 -0.29
N VAL A 123 0.67 -8.40 0.54
CA VAL A 123 1.57 -9.02 1.52
C VAL A 123 0.83 -9.28 2.82
N GLY A 124 0.40 -10.53 3.03
CA GLY A 124 -0.52 -10.91 4.11
C GLY A 124 -0.03 -10.51 5.50
N GLU A 125 1.23 -10.82 5.83
CA GLU A 125 1.84 -10.48 7.13
C GLU A 125 2.19 -9.00 7.31
N ALA A 126 2.14 -8.21 6.24
CA ALA A 126 2.28 -6.76 6.27
C ALA A 126 0.91 -6.05 6.13
N CYS A 127 -0.18 -6.81 6.20
CA CYS A 127 -1.55 -6.32 6.23
C CYS A 127 -2.14 -6.59 7.60
N GLY A 128 -2.92 -5.64 8.14
CA GLY A 128 -3.63 -5.86 9.39
C GLY A 128 -5.06 -5.37 9.36
N ASP A 129 -5.88 -5.94 10.23
CA ASP A 129 -7.23 -5.48 10.51
C ASP A 129 -7.50 -5.62 12.01
N ARG A 130 -8.46 -4.86 12.52
CA ARG A 130 -8.92 -5.00 13.91
C ARG A 130 -9.85 -6.20 14.08
N ASP A 131 -10.45 -6.67 13.00
CA ASP A 131 -11.29 -7.86 12.97
C ASP A 131 -10.54 -8.99 12.23
N VAL A 132 -10.18 -10.04 12.98
CA VAL A 132 -9.38 -11.17 12.51
C VAL A 132 -10.10 -11.96 11.41
N GLU A 133 -11.42 -12.10 11.51
CA GLU A 133 -12.21 -12.81 10.50
C GLU A 133 -12.31 -11.97 9.23
N ALA A 134 -12.62 -10.68 9.36
CA ALA A 134 -12.61 -9.77 8.22
C ALA A 134 -11.25 -9.78 7.51
N HIS A 135 -10.14 -9.74 8.24
CA HIS A 135 -8.79 -9.88 7.70
C HIS A 135 -8.65 -11.16 6.86
N ARG A 136 -8.92 -12.33 7.46
CA ARG A 136 -8.76 -13.64 6.84
C ARG A 136 -9.62 -13.81 5.60
N TYR A 137 -10.90 -13.43 5.68
CA TYR A 137 -11.82 -13.53 4.54
C TYR A 137 -11.40 -12.60 3.39
N ASN A 138 -10.94 -11.39 3.70
CA ASN A 138 -10.52 -10.46 2.66
C ASN A 138 -9.22 -10.89 1.97
N LEU A 139 -8.24 -11.43 2.70
CA LEU A 139 -7.06 -12.02 2.05
C LEU A 139 -7.46 -13.16 1.12
N ARG A 140 -8.35 -14.06 1.56
CA ARG A 140 -8.85 -15.15 0.71
C ARG A 140 -9.53 -14.64 -0.55
N ASP A 141 -10.41 -13.64 -0.43
CA ASP A 141 -11.09 -13.04 -1.58
C ASP A 141 -10.12 -12.39 -2.57
N LEU A 142 -9.12 -11.66 -2.04
CA LEU A 142 -8.09 -11.03 -2.85
C LEU A 142 -7.29 -12.07 -3.64
N ALA A 143 -6.89 -13.17 -2.98
CA ALA A 143 -6.20 -14.30 -3.60
C ALA A 143 -7.01 -14.97 -4.73
N LEU A 144 -8.35 -14.99 -4.61
CA LEU A 144 -9.21 -15.67 -5.58
C LEU A 144 -9.47 -14.85 -6.85
N LYS A 145 -9.47 -13.51 -6.76
CA LYS A 145 -10.04 -12.66 -7.81
C LYS A 145 -9.25 -11.40 -8.14
N THR A 146 -8.30 -11.01 -7.29
CA THR A 146 -7.63 -9.70 -7.40
C THR A 146 -6.14 -9.82 -7.69
N GLY A 147 -5.45 -10.75 -7.05
CA GLY A 147 -4.02 -10.95 -7.19
C GLY A 147 -3.54 -12.08 -6.30
N GLU A 148 -2.24 -12.17 -6.08
CA GLU A 148 -1.67 -13.17 -5.19
C GLU A 148 -1.56 -12.63 -3.76
N VAL A 149 -1.82 -13.47 -2.76
CA VAL A 149 -1.47 -13.16 -1.37
C VAL A 149 -0.18 -13.89 -1.04
N VAL A 150 0.86 -13.11 -0.72
CA VAL A 150 2.22 -13.61 -0.51
C VAL A 150 2.75 -13.18 0.85
N ASP A 151 3.86 -13.80 1.27
CA ASP A 151 4.64 -13.35 2.41
C ASP A 151 5.71 -12.32 2.00
N THR A 152 6.29 -11.63 2.98
CA THR A 152 7.33 -10.61 2.79
C THR A 152 8.59 -11.20 2.19
N ALA A 153 8.94 -12.44 2.55
CA ALA A 153 10.13 -13.10 2.05
C ALA A 153 10.06 -13.34 0.54
N ALA A 154 8.90 -13.74 0.02
CA ALA A 154 8.65 -13.93 -1.41
C ALA A 154 8.86 -12.63 -2.20
N VAL A 155 8.35 -11.50 -1.69
CA VAL A 155 8.55 -10.18 -2.32
C VAL A 155 10.03 -9.81 -2.36
N ILE A 156 10.74 -9.93 -1.23
CA ILE A 156 12.16 -9.61 -1.13
C ILE A 156 12.99 -10.47 -2.10
N ALA A 157 12.70 -11.76 -2.18
CA ALA A 157 13.36 -12.68 -3.09
C ALA A 157 13.14 -12.30 -4.57
N ALA A 158 11.91 -11.93 -4.93
CA ALA A 158 11.57 -11.50 -6.30
C ALA A 158 12.31 -10.20 -6.72
N LEU A 159 12.45 -9.24 -5.80
CA LEU A 159 13.21 -8.01 -6.04
C LEU A 159 14.69 -8.30 -6.27
N ALA A 160 15.29 -9.18 -5.45
CA ALA A 160 16.68 -9.58 -5.59
C ALA A 160 16.96 -10.27 -6.94
N HIS A 161 16.08 -11.17 -7.37
CA HIS A 161 16.19 -11.86 -8.65
C HIS A 161 16.14 -10.88 -9.83
N THR A 162 15.19 -9.95 -9.81
CA THR A 162 15.02 -8.95 -10.87
C THR A 162 16.25 -8.04 -11.01
N ARG A 163 16.86 -7.65 -9.89
CA ARG A 163 18.10 -6.86 -9.88
C ARG A 163 19.28 -7.62 -10.49
N ALA A 164 19.43 -8.90 -10.16
CA ALA A 164 20.49 -9.74 -10.71
C ALA A 164 20.37 -9.93 -12.22
N LYS A 165 19.14 -10.12 -12.74
CA LYS A 165 18.88 -10.23 -14.18
C LYS A 165 19.24 -8.94 -14.93
N ARG A 166 18.87 -7.76 -14.40
CA ARG A 166 19.22 -6.46 -15.00
C ARG A 166 20.74 -6.25 -15.09
N ARG A 167 21.47 -6.51 -14.00
CA ARG A 167 22.94 -6.38 -13.97
C ARG A 167 23.66 -7.30 -14.97
N LYS A 168 23.08 -8.46 -15.30
CA LYS A 168 23.63 -9.36 -16.33
C LYS A 168 23.40 -8.80 -17.73
N LEU A 169 22.23 -8.21 -17.99
CA LEU A 169 21.90 -7.59 -19.29
C LEU A 169 22.71 -6.31 -19.56
N GLU A 170 23.04 -5.52 -18.53
CA GLU A 170 23.85 -4.29 -18.65
C GLU A 170 25.35 -4.55 -18.90
N LYS A 171 25.82 -5.80 -18.72
CA LYS A 171 27.22 -6.20 -18.91
C LYS A 171 27.47 -6.91 -20.25
N GLN A 172 26.44 -7.08 -21.07
CA GLN A 172 26.48 -7.64 -22.42
C GLN A 172 26.39 -6.51 -23.44
#